data_AF-A0A8X6MK04-F1
#
_entry.id   AF-A0A8X6MK04-F1
#
_cell.length_a   1.000
_cell.length_b   1.000
_cell.length_c   1.000
_cell.angle_alpha   90.00
_cell.angle_beta   90.00
_cell.angle_gamma   90.00
#
_symmetry.space_group_name_H-M   'P 1'
#
loop_
_entity.id
_entity.type
_entity.pdbx_description
1 polymer ?
#
loop_
_entity_poly.entity_id
_entity_poly.type
_entity_poly.pdbx_seq_one_letter_code
_entity_poly.pdbx_strand_id
1 'polypeptide(L)'
;MLKKSNVLHGPLTSEELSDTERFWIQVEQEKFFPEELKSLKDNKIEKKSPLYNYMPYLDENGFIRLGGRLDFCNLSIQKFLVDYIDSTQRT
;
A
#
# COMPACT_ATOMS: atom_id res chain seq x y z
N MET A 1 -21.24 24.68 30.42
CA MET A 1 -20.63 23.38 30.03
C MET A 1 -21.53 22.75 28.97
N LEU A 2 -21.07 22.66 27.71
CA LEU A 2 -21.89 22.08 26.64
C LEU A 2 -22.06 20.58 26.88
N LYS A 3 -23.31 20.14 26.99
CA LYS A 3 -23.70 18.74 27.07
C LYS A 3 -23.45 18.14 25.68
N LYS A 4 -22.42 17.30 25.53
CA LYS A 4 -22.18 16.57 24.28
C LYS A 4 -23.36 15.61 24.08
N SER A 5 -24.26 15.94 23.15
CA SER A 5 -25.34 15.03 22.78
C SER A 5 -24.73 13.84 22.05
N ASN A 6 -25.05 12.63 22.49
CA ASN A 6 -24.83 11.42 21.70
C ASN A 6 -25.81 11.46 20.53
N VAL A 7 -25.45 12.21 19.49
CA VAL A 7 -26.13 12.16 18.20
C VAL A 7 -25.74 10.82 17.60
N LEU A 8 -26.71 9.90 17.53
CA LEU A 8 -26.57 8.71 16.71
C LEU A 8 -26.57 9.20 15.26
N HIS A 9 -25.37 9.34 14.70
CA HIS A 9 -25.23 9.46 13.25
C HIS A 9 -25.75 8.15 12.63
N GLY A 10 -26.28 8.25 11.40
CA GLY A 10 -26.77 7.10 10.65
C GLY A 10 -25.68 6.04 10.42
N PRO A 11 -25.94 5.01 9.60
CA PRO A 11 -24.90 4.05 9.25
C PRO A 11 -23.66 4.78 8.69
N LEU A 12 -22.47 4.29 9.07
CA LEU A 12 -21.19 4.82 8.58
C LEU A 12 -21.21 4.89 7.05
N THR A 13 -20.91 6.07 6.52
CA THR A 13 -20.78 6.26 5.09
C THR A 13 -19.47 5.62 4.60
N SER A 14 -19.43 5.25 3.33
CA SER A 14 -18.19 4.77 2.70
C SER A 14 -17.07 5.81 2.75
N GLU A 15 -17.43 7.09 2.74
CA GLU A 15 -16.48 8.21 2.83
C GLU A 15 -15.85 8.27 4.23
N GLU A 16 -16.66 8.25 5.30
CA GLU A 16 -16.18 8.23 6.68
C GLU A 16 -15.27 7.02 6.97
N LEU A 17 -15.61 5.85 6.44
CA LEU A 17 -14.77 4.66 6.56
C LEU A 17 -13.43 4.85 5.85
N SER A 18 -13.45 5.37 4.63
CA SER A 18 -12.24 5.61 3.83
C SER A 18 -11.34 6.66 4.48
N ASP A 19 -11.91 7.74 5.02
CA ASP A 19 -11.17 8.77 5.75
C ASP A 19 -10.56 8.21 7.03
N THR A 20 -11.31 7.41 7.77
CA THR A 20 -10.83 6.78 9.00
C THR A 20 -9.68 5.82 8.70
N GLU A 21 -9.78 5.02 7.64
CA GLU A 21 -8.71 4.13 7.19
C GLU A 21 -7.44 4.92 6.84
N ARG A 22 -7.57 5.96 6.01
CA ARG A 22 -6.46 6.85 5.64
C ARG A 22 -5.79 7.47 6.86
N PHE A 23 -6.58 7.95 7.81
CA PHE A 23 -6.08 8.54 9.05
C PHE A 23 -5.22 7.55 9.84
N TRP A 24 -5.70 6.32 10.04
CA TRP A 24 -4.94 5.31 10.78
C TRP A 24 -3.66 4.89 10.06
N ILE A 25 -3.70 4.75 8.74
CA ILE A 25 -2.50 4.47 7.94
C ILE A 25 -1.45 5.57 8.16
N GLN A 26 -1.86 6.83 8.06
CA GLN A 26 -0.96 7.97 8.24
C GLN A 26 -0.33 7.96 9.64
N VAL A 27 -1.15 7.82 10.69
CA VAL A 27 -0.68 7.83 12.09
C VAL A 27 0.32 6.73 12.34
N GLU A 28 0.05 5.52 11.85
CA GLU A 28 0.96 4.39 12.07
C GLU A 28 2.26 4.52 11.26
N GLN A 29 2.20 5.01 10.02
CA GLN A 29 3.40 5.24 9.23
C GLN A 29 4.28 6.36 9.79
N GLU A 30 3.69 7.46 10.27
CA GLU A 30 4.42 8.54 10.94
C GLU A 30 5.11 8.06 12.22
N LYS A 31 4.46 7.14 12.94
CA LYS A 31 4.99 6.59 14.19
C LYS A 31 6.14 5.61 13.96
N PHE A 32 6.03 4.73 12.98
CA PHE A 32 6.97 3.61 12.79
C PHE A 32 8.01 3.83 11.68
N PHE A 33 7.73 4.67 10.70
CA PHE A 33 8.59 4.91 9.53
C PHE A 33 8.84 6.42 9.26
N PRO A 34 9.18 7.24 10.27
CA PRO A 34 9.35 8.68 10.09
C PRO A 34 10.56 9.04 9.21
N GLU A 35 11.65 8.25 9.28
CA GLU A 35 12.84 8.48 8.45
C GLU A 35 12.57 8.14 6.98
N GLU A 36 11.83 7.06 6.73
CA GLU A 36 11.39 6.64 5.40
C GLU A 36 10.44 7.67 4.78
N LEU A 37 9.43 8.14 5.53
CA LEU A 37 8.52 9.20 5.06
C LEU A 37 9.27 10.47 4.67
N LYS A 38 10.34 10.83 5.39
CA LYS A 38 11.17 11.99 5.07
C LYS A 38 12.02 11.76 3.83
N SER A 39 12.71 10.62 3.77
CA SER A 39 13.67 10.32 2.69
C SER A 39 12.99 10.00 1.36
N LEU A 40 11.79 9.38 1.39
CA LEU A 40 11.03 9.04 0.19
C LEU A 40 10.46 10.25 -0.54
N LYS A 41 10.39 11.44 0.09
CA LYS A 41 10.07 12.70 -0.60
C LYS A 41 11.08 13.03 -1.71
N ASP A 42 12.33 12.58 -1.54
CA ASP A 42 13.39 12.71 -2.54
C ASP A 42 13.59 11.42 -3.35
N ASN A 43 12.63 10.49 -3.30
CA ASN A 43 12.72 9.14 -3.89
C ASN A 43 13.98 8.36 -3.45
N LYS A 44 14.39 8.54 -2.18
CA LYS A 44 15.55 7.85 -1.59
C LYS A 44 15.11 7.06 -0.38
N ILE A 45 15.76 5.92 -0.16
CA ILE A 45 15.62 5.18 1.08
C ILE A 45 16.96 4.64 1.55
N GLU A 46 17.17 4.70 2.86
CA GLU A 46 18.41 4.24 3.47
C GLU A 46 18.51 2.72 3.45
N LYS A 47 19.71 2.19 3.17
CA LYS A 47 19.99 0.74 3.17
C LYS A 47 19.68 0.03 4.48
N LYS A 48 19.71 0.78 5.59
CA LYS A 48 19.40 0.27 6.93
C LYS A 48 17.89 0.12 7.17
N SER A 49 17.06 0.74 6.33
CA SER A 49 15.61 0.70 6.51
C SER A 49 15.09 -0.73 6.33
N PRO A 50 14.14 -1.17 7.17
CA PRO A 50 13.46 -2.45 6.97
C PRO A 50 12.69 -2.51 5.64
N LEU A 51 12.37 -1.35 5.05
CA LEU A 51 11.64 -1.26 3.80
C LEU A 51 12.56 -1.26 2.56
N TYR A 52 13.88 -1.13 2.71
CA TYR A 52 14.82 -0.93 1.60
C TYR A 52 14.65 -1.93 0.45
N ASN A 53 14.53 -3.23 0.76
CA ASN A 53 14.42 -4.29 -0.24
C ASN A 53 13.05 -4.38 -0.92
N TYR A 54 12.06 -3.63 -0.46
CA TYR A 54 10.69 -3.66 -0.96
C TYR A 54 10.37 -2.50 -1.92
N MET A 55 11.41 -1.78 -2.38
CA MET A 55 11.27 -0.62 -3.28
C MET A 55 10.11 0.30 -2.90
N PRO A 56 10.14 0.87 -1.67
CA PRO A 56 9.05 1.70 -1.20
C PRO A 56 9.00 3.01 -1.96
N TYR A 57 7.79 3.54 -2.10
CA TYR A 57 7.50 4.82 -2.74
C TYR A 57 6.32 5.49 -2.03
N LEU A 58 6.16 6.80 -2.22
CA LEU A 58 4.97 7.51 -1.75
C LEU A 58 3.89 7.46 -2.85
N ASP A 59 2.67 7.10 -2.47
CA ASP A 59 1.52 7.20 -3.37
C ASP A 59 0.97 8.64 -3.45
N GLU A 60 -0.12 8.81 -4.20
CA GLU A 60 -0.81 10.09 -4.38
C GLU A 60 -1.32 10.71 -3.07
N ASN A 61 -1.53 9.89 -2.03
CA ASN A 61 -1.98 10.31 -0.72
C ASN A 61 -0.80 10.56 0.24
N GLY A 62 0.43 10.35 -0.21
CA GLY A 62 1.64 10.47 0.62
C GLY A 62 1.89 9.27 1.54
N PHE A 63 1.23 8.13 1.32
CA PHE A 63 1.49 6.91 2.07
C PHE A 63 2.64 6.13 1.47
N ILE A 64 3.47 5.55 2.33
CA ILE A 64 4.45 4.56 1.92
C ILE A 64 3.69 3.35 1.38
N ARG A 65 3.92 3.06 0.10
CA ARG A 65 3.56 1.82 -0.56
C ARG A 65 4.81 1.04 -0.89
N LEU A 66 4.66 -0.28 -0.88
CA LEU A 66 5.75 -1.19 -1.25
C LEU A 66 5.54 -1.61 -2.71
N GLY A 67 6.64 -1.76 -3.44
CA GLY A 67 6.61 -2.47 -4.71
C GLY A 67 6.08 -3.89 -4.49
N GLY A 68 5.14 -4.32 -5.33
CA GLY A 68 4.51 -5.62 -5.19
C GLY A 68 5.51 -6.77 -5.40
N ARG A 69 5.24 -7.94 -4.79
CA ARG A 69 5.97 -9.17 -5.16
C ARG A 69 5.74 -9.55 -6.61
N LEU A 70 4.54 -9.29 -7.16
CA LEU A 70 4.16 -9.67 -8.53
C LEU A 70 4.81 -8.82 -9.62
N ASP A 71 5.02 -7.53 -9.38
CA ASP A 71 5.70 -6.64 -10.34
C ASP A 71 7.18 -7.02 -10.50
N PHE A 72 7.75 -7.76 -9.54
CA PHE A 72 9.12 -8.28 -9.55
C PHE A 72 9.22 -9.81 -9.56
N CYS A 73 8.08 -10.51 -9.58
CA CYS A 73 8.09 -11.94 -9.85
C CYS A 73 8.36 -12.09 -11.35
N ASN A 74 9.33 -12.92 -11.73
CA ASN A 74 9.50 -13.36 -13.12
C ASN A 74 8.35 -14.30 -13.57
N LEU A 75 7.11 -13.92 -13.27
CA LEU A 75 5.91 -14.53 -13.80
C LEU A 75 5.65 -13.82 -15.13
N SER A 76 6.45 -14.16 -16.13
CA SER A 76 6.10 -13.83 -17.51
C SER A 76 4.74 -14.50 -17.77
N ILE A 77 3.67 -13.72 -17.81
CA ILE A 77 2.33 -14.21 -18.20
C ILE A 77 2.41 -14.90 -19.56
N GLN A 78 3.33 -14.44 -20.43
CA GLN A 78 3.69 -15.11 -21.67
C GLN A 78 4.17 -16.56 -21.47
N LYS A 79 4.95 -16.87 -20.44
CA LYS A 79 5.42 -18.23 -20.17
C LYS A 79 4.28 -19.14 -19.74
N PHE A 80 3.36 -18.66 -18.90
CA PHE A 80 2.17 -19.43 -18.54
C PHE A 80 1.25 -19.71 -19.73
N LEU A 81 1.11 -18.76 -20.66
CA LEU A 81 0.30 -18.95 -21.86
C LEU A 81 0.96 -19.89 -22.88
N VAL A 82 2.27 -19.80 -23.07
CA VAL A 82 3.03 -20.72 -23.94
C VAL A 82 2.99 -22.14 -23.39
N ASP A 83 3.27 -22.32 -22.09
CA ASP A 83 3.25 -23.64 -21.45
C ASP A 83 1.82 -24.25 -21.48
N TYR A 84 0.78 -23.42 -21.32
CA TYR A 84 -0.61 -23.86 -21.42
C TYR A 84 -1.00 -24.29 -22.85
N ILE A 85 -0.61 -23.52 -23.87
CA ILE A 85 -0.86 -23.84 -25.27
C ILE A 85 -0.07 -25.10 -25.69
N ASP A 86 1.19 -25.23 -25.28
CA ASP A 86 2.02 -26.42 -25.59
C ASP A 86 1.54 -27.69 -24.87
N SER A 87 0.83 -27.55 -23.75
CA SER A 87 0.22 -28.68 -23.03
C SER A 87 -1.10 -29.16 -23.66
N THR A 88 -1.79 -28.29 -24.41
CA THR A 88 -3.08 -28.58 -25.06
C THR A 88 -2.95 -29.04 -26.51
N GLN A 89 -1.80 -28.84 -27.16
CA GLN A 89 -1.50 -29.34 -28.51
C GLN A 89 -0.82 -30.72 -28.52
N ARG A 90 -0.69 -31.39 -27.37
CA ARG A 90 0.00 -32.69 -27.21
C ARG A 90 -0.93 -33.90 -27.01
N THR A 91 -2.17 -33.78 -27.46
CA THR A 91 -3.16 -34.86 -27.64
C THR A 91 -3.61 -34.90 -29.08
#